data_AF-A0A378ACW6-F1
#
_entry.id   AF-A0A378ACW6-F1
#
_cell.length_a   1.000
_cell.length_b   1.000
_cell.length_c   1.000
_cell.angle_alpha   90.00
_cell.angle_beta   90.00
_cell.angle_gamma   90.00
#
_symmetry.space_group_name_H-M   'P 1'
#
loop_
_entity.id
_entity.type
_entity.pdbx_description
1 polymer ?
#
loop_
_entity_poly.entity_id
_entity_poly.type
_entity_poly.pdbx_seq_one_letter_code
_entity_poly.pdbx_strand_id
1 'polypeptide(L)'
;MSSGRLQQQFIRLWQCCDGKSQETTLNELAEMLSCSRRHMRTLLNMMESRGWLTWEAEAGRGKRSRLTFLYTGLALQQQRAEDLLEQDRIDQLVQLVGDKAAVRQMLVSHLGRSFRQGRHILRVLYYRPMKNLLPGSALRRSETHIARQIFSALTRVNEENGELEADIAHHWQQLTPTHWRFFLRPGIHFHHGRELEMADVIASLQRSNALPLYSHIERIESPTAWTLDIHLRQPDRWLPWLLGQVPAMVLPQEWQTMNHFSSMPVGTGPYAVVRNNQNQLKIHAFEDYFGYRALIDEVNVWVLPEISEEPNGGLTLQGNTESEKAVESRLEEGCYYLLFDSRSPLGANDAVRRWLSYLFQPPTCSTMRANTTRATGFPPTACCRAGITPATTPARSRRGWRQSPLPTTAITSNIG
;
A
#
# COMPACT_ATOMS: atom_id res chain seq x y z
N MET A 1 -17.76 -0.05 32.05
CA MET A 1 -16.34 -0.08 31.59
C MET A 1 -16.29 -0.70 30.20
N SER A 2 -15.43 -0.23 29.30
CA SER A 2 -15.26 -0.89 27.99
C SER A 2 -14.77 -2.33 28.19
N SER A 3 -15.22 -3.26 27.33
CA SER A 3 -14.88 -4.69 27.42
C SER A 3 -13.37 -4.92 27.55
N GLY A 4 -12.57 -4.20 26.76
CA GLY A 4 -11.11 -4.31 26.76
C GLY A 4 -10.43 -3.88 28.07
N ARG A 5 -10.96 -2.88 28.79
CA ARG A 5 -10.40 -2.48 30.09
C ARG A 5 -10.65 -3.54 31.16
N LEU A 6 -11.81 -4.17 31.15
CA LEU A 6 -12.13 -5.24 32.09
C LEU A 6 -11.27 -6.48 31.81
N GLN A 7 -11.07 -6.84 30.54
CA GLN A 7 -10.17 -7.93 30.14
C GLN A 7 -8.73 -7.68 30.62
N GLN A 8 -8.22 -6.45 30.48
CA GLN A 8 -6.87 -6.11 30.95
C GLN A 8 -6.71 -6.26 32.46
N GLN A 9 -7.73 -5.87 33.23
CA GLN A 9 -7.72 -6.06 34.69
C GLN A 9 -7.79 -7.54 35.07
N PHE A 10 -8.53 -8.36 34.32
CA PHE A 10 -8.57 -9.80 34.54
C PHE A 10 -7.21 -10.44 34.26
N ILE A 11 -6.57 -10.13 33.12
CA ILE A 11 -5.24 -10.67 32.78
C ILE A 11 -4.22 -10.31 33.86
N ARG A 12 -4.24 -9.06 34.34
CA ARG A 12 -3.35 -8.63 35.42
C ARG A 12 -3.63 -9.39 36.72
N LEU A 13 -4.89 -9.57 37.09
CA LEU A 13 -5.29 -10.36 38.26
C LEU A 13 -4.83 -11.81 38.13
N TRP A 14 -5.03 -12.42 36.96
CA TRP A 14 -4.64 -13.80 36.66
C TRP A 14 -3.13 -13.99 36.74
N GLN A 15 -2.34 -13.05 36.19
CA GLN A 15 -0.88 -13.04 36.28
C GLN A 15 -0.39 -12.90 37.73
N CYS A 16 -0.99 -12.03 38.53
CA CYS A 16 -0.63 -11.88 39.94
C CYS A 16 -0.91 -13.13 40.77
N CYS A 17 -1.82 -14.01 40.32
CA CYS A 17 -2.22 -15.22 41.03
C CYS A 17 -1.72 -16.51 40.36
N ASP A 18 -0.88 -16.42 39.32
CA ASP A 18 -0.45 -17.54 38.46
C ASP A 18 -1.61 -18.43 37.94
N GLY A 19 -2.80 -17.85 37.79
CA GLY A 19 -4.02 -18.57 37.39
C GLY A 19 -4.50 -19.63 38.37
N LYS A 20 -3.93 -19.71 39.58
CA LYS A 20 -4.32 -20.69 40.60
C LYS A 20 -5.49 -20.18 41.42
N SER A 21 -6.36 -21.10 41.81
CA SER A 21 -7.40 -20.83 42.80
C SER A 21 -6.75 -20.60 44.16
N GLN A 22 -7.13 -19.53 44.84
CA GLN A 22 -6.49 -19.13 46.11
C GLN A 22 -7.48 -18.52 47.10
N GLU A 23 -7.15 -18.65 48.37
CA GLU A 23 -7.87 -18.00 49.47
C GLU A 23 -7.21 -16.65 49.77
N THR A 24 -7.94 -15.57 49.53
CA THR A 24 -7.42 -14.19 49.62
C THR A 24 -8.47 -13.24 50.20
N THR A 25 -8.05 -12.05 50.59
CA THR A 25 -8.97 -11.00 51.03
C THR A 25 -9.18 -9.93 49.97
N LEU A 26 -10.33 -9.26 50.01
CA LEU A 26 -10.66 -8.20 49.05
C LEU A 26 -9.71 -6.98 49.17
N ASN A 27 -9.03 -6.82 50.32
CA ASN A 27 -8.00 -5.79 50.49
C ASN A 27 -6.69 -6.17 49.78
N GLU A 28 -6.23 -7.43 49.91
CA GLU A 28 -5.04 -7.94 49.21
C GLU A 28 -5.20 -7.82 47.69
N LEU A 29 -6.36 -8.22 47.15
CA LEU A 29 -6.65 -8.07 45.72
C LEU A 29 -6.64 -6.61 45.26
N ALA A 30 -7.18 -5.71 46.09
CA ALA A 30 -7.23 -4.28 45.79
C ALA A 30 -5.83 -3.65 45.79
N GLU A 31 -4.95 -4.05 46.71
CA GLU A 31 -3.54 -3.65 46.74
C GLU A 31 -2.78 -4.16 45.52
N MET A 32 -2.93 -5.45 45.15
CA MET A 32 -2.27 -6.04 43.98
C MET A 32 -2.59 -5.33 42.66
N LEU A 33 -3.85 -4.91 42.47
CA LEU A 33 -4.27 -4.18 41.28
C LEU A 33 -4.13 -2.65 41.42
N SER A 34 -3.64 -2.18 42.58
CA SER A 34 -3.47 -0.77 42.91
C SER A 34 -4.77 0.04 42.76
N CYS A 35 -5.87 -0.47 43.30
CA CYS A 35 -7.19 0.16 43.20
C CYS A 35 -7.94 0.17 44.55
N SER A 36 -9.06 0.91 44.63
CA SER A 36 -9.86 0.96 45.86
C SER A 36 -10.62 -0.34 46.09
N ARG A 37 -10.86 -0.69 47.36
CA ARG A 37 -11.67 -1.85 47.76
C ARG A 37 -13.05 -1.88 47.09
N ARG A 38 -13.70 -0.72 46.95
CA ARG A 38 -15.00 -0.59 46.29
C ARG A 38 -14.90 -0.89 44.78
N HIS A 39 -13.84 -0.42 44.14
CA HIS A 39 -13.59 -0.70 42.72
C HIS A 39 -13.28 -2.18 42.48
N MET A 40 -12.45 -2.80 43.34
CA MET A 40 -12.12 -4.21 43.23
C MET A 40 -13.36 -5.11 43.32
N ARG A 41 -14.27 -4.84 44.26
CA ARG A 41 -15.55 -5.56 44.35
C ARG A 41 -16.40 -5.40 43.08
N THR A 42 -16.37 -4.21 42.48
CA THR A 42 -17.08 -3.97 41.21
C THR A 42 -16.45 -4.78 40.08
N LEU A 43 -15.12 -4.82 40.00
CA LEU A 43 -14.40 -5.63 39.00
C LEU A 43 -14.70 -7.12 39.14
N LEU A 44 -14.65 -7.68 40.35
CA LEU A 44 -14.96 -9.09 40.61
C LEU A 44 -16.38 -9.44 40.16
N ASN A 45 -17.38 -8.66 40.58
CA ASN A 45 -18.77 -8.89 40.17
C ASN A 45 -18.94 -8.82 38.65
N MET A 46 -18.24 -7.89 37.99
CA MET A 46 -18.28 -7.78 36.52
C MET A 46 -17.60 -8.97 35.84
N MET A 47 -16.47 -9.46 36.35
CA MET A 47 -15.77 -10.63 35.81
C MET A 47 -16.55 -11.93 36.05
N GLU A 48 -17.19 -12.06 37.22
CA GLU A 48 -18.05 -13.19 37.59
C GLU A 48 -19.33 -13.23 36.75
N SER A 49 -19.97 -12.08 36.50
CA SER A 49 -21.13 -12.00 35.60
C SER A 49 -20.82 -12.42 34.15
N ARG A 50 -19.55 -12.40 33.75
CA ARG A 50 -19.06 -12.87 32.45
C ARG A 50 -18.54 -14.32 32.49
N GLY A 51 -18.58 -14.97 33.65
CA GLY A 51 -18.12 -16.35 33.84
C GLY A 51 -16.61 -16.53 33.80
N TRP A 52 -15.80 -15.47 34.00
CA TRP A 52 -14.34 -15.59 33.92
C TRP A 52 -13.72 -16.13 35.22
N LEU A 53 -14.36 -15.85 36.35
CA LEU A 53 -13.97 -16.29 37.68
C LEU A 53 -15.21 -16.45 38.56
N THR A 54 -15.04 -17.11 39.70
CA THR A 54 -16.03 -17.12 40.79
C THR A 54 -15.41 -16.57 42.06
N TRP A 55 -16.20 -15.81 42.82
CA TRP A 55 -15.78 -15.18 44.06
C TRP A 55 -16.72 -15.58 45.21
N GLU A 56 -16.26 -16.53 46.02
CA GLU A 56 -17.00 -16.99 47.20
C GLU A 56 -16.63 -16.11 48.41
N ALA A 57 -17.43 -15.08 48.65
CA ALA A 57 -17.22 -14.16 49.76
C ALA A 57 -17.57 -14.81 51.11
N GLU A 58 -16.62 -14.85 52.04
CA GLU A 58 -16.90 -15.24 53.43
C GLU A 58 -17.15 -14.02 54.34
N ALA A 59 -18.23 -14.08 55.13
CA ALA A 59 -18.58 -13.03 56.08
C ALA A 59 -17.84 -13.20 57.42
N GLY A 60 -16.98 -12.24 57.77
CA GLY A 60 -16.29 -12.16 59.06
C GLY A 60 -14.99 -11.35 59.00
N ARG A 61 -14.58 -10.70 60.09
CA ARG A 61 -13.28 -9.97 60.17
C ARG A 61 -12.15 -11.01 60.08
N GLY A 62 -11.33 -10.93 59.03
CA GLY A 62 -10.16 -11.80 58.85
C GLY A 62 -10.42 -13.15 58.16
N LYS A 63 -11.64 -13.44 57.73
CA LYS A 63 -11.92 -14.62 56.92
C LYS A 63 -11.45 -14.43 55.47
N ARG A 64 -10.85 -15.47 54.90
CA ARG A 64 -10.35 -15.46 53.53
C ARG A 64 -11.47 -15.93 52.61
N SER A 65 -11.69 -15.20 51.52
CA SER A 65 -12.66 -15.55 50.48
C SER A 65 -11.96 -16.38 49.41
N ARG A 66 -12.69 -17.26 48.74
CA ARG A 66 -12.12 -18.13 47.70
C ARG A 66 -12.28 -17.50 46.32
N LEU A 67 -11.17 -17.32 45.63
CA LEU A 67 -11.11 -16.90 44.23
C LEU A 67 -10.77 -18.12 43.36
N THR A 68 -11.62 -18.42 42.38
CA THR A 68 -11.41 -19.51 41.43
C THR A 68 -11.48 -18.96 40.01
N PHE A 69 -10.44 -19.19 39.20
CA PHE A 69 -10.43 -18.79 37.79
C PHE A 69 -11.11 -19.87 36.94
N LEU A 70 -12.11 -19.47 36.15
CA LEU A 70 -12.81 -20.36 35.21
C LEU A 70 -12.30 -20.21 33.77
N TYR A 71 -11.66 -19.07 33.47
CA TYR A 71 -10.98 -18.79 32.21
C TYR A 71 -9.47 -18.67 32.41
N THR A 72 -8.71 -19.05 31.38
CA THR A 72 -7.27 -18.80 31.36
C THR A 72 -6.98 -17.38 30.87
N GLY A 73 -5.88 -16.79 31.34
CA GLY A 73 -5.39 -15.51 30.82
C GLY A 73 -5.15 -15.56 29.31
N LEU A 74 -4.68 -16.70 28.79
CA LEU A 74 -4.45 -16.94 27.37
C LEU A 74 -5.74 -16.90 26.54
N ALA A 75 -6.81 -17.56 26.98
CA ALA A 75 -8.09 -17.58 26.26
C ALA A 75 -8.70 -16.17 26.17
N LEU A 76 -8.60 -15.38 27.24
CA LEU A 76 -9.10 -14.00 27.22
C LEU A 76 -8.21 -13.07 26.36
N GLN A 77 -6.90 -13.32 26.34
CA GLN A 77 -5.97 -12.60 25.46
C GLN A 77 -6.23 -12.91 23.98
N GLN A 78 -6.52 -14.17 23.64
CA GLN A 78 -6.94 -14.58 22.30
C GLN A 78 -8.25 -13.91 21.88
N GLN A 79 -9.28 -13.96 22.73
CA GLN A 79 -10.56 -13.29 22.46
C GLN A 79 -10.38 -11.78 22.24
N ARG A 80 -9.53 -11.13 23.04
CA ARG A 80 -9.23 -9.71 22.86
C ARG A 80 -8.45 -9.45 21.56
N ALA A 81 -7.54 -10.33 21.18
CA ALA A 81 -6.80 -10.22 19.93
C ALA A 81 -7.75 -10.34 18.72
N GLU A 82 -8.73 -11.24 18.76
CA GLU A 82 -9.82 -11.36 17.79
C GLU A 82 -10.68 -10.08 17.74
N ASP A 83 -11.11 -9.55 18.89
CA ASP A 83 -11.86 -8.29 18.97
C ASP A 83 -11.09 -7.13 18.32
N LEU A 84 -9.76 -7.07 18.51
CA LEU A 84 -8.90 -6.04 17.94
C LEU A 84 -8.72 -6.19 16.44
N LEU A 85 -8.65 -7.43 15.93
CA LEU A 85 -8.64 -7.73 14.49
C LEU A 85 -9.94 -7.32 13.83
N GLU A 86 -11.08 -7.65 14.44
CA GLU A 86 -12.39 -7.25 13.95
C GLU A 86 -12.58 -5.73 13.92
N GLN A 87 -11.90 -4.99 14.81
CA GLN A 87 -11.95 -3.53 14.86
C GLN A 87 -10.85 -2.87 14.01
N ASP A 88 -10.07 -3.66 13.27
CA ASP A 88 -8.90 -3.26 12.49
C ASP A 88 -7.90 -2.40 13.32
N ARG A 89 -7.74 -2.71 14.61
CA ARG A 89 -6.86 -2.04 15.58
C ARG A 89 -5.50 -2.73 15.68
N ILE A 90 -4.80 -2.80 14.55
CA ILE A 90 -3.53 -3.54 14.41
C ILE A 90 -2.46 -3.03 15.39
N ASP A 91 -2.40 -1.71 15.63
CA ASP A 91 -1.48 -1.10 16.60
C ASP A 91 -1.58 -1.75 18.00
N GLN A 92 -2.82 -1.96 18.46
CA GLN A 92 -3.10 -2.53 19.78
C GLN A 92 -2.91 -4.05 19.79
N LEU A 93 -3.18 -4.72 18.66
CA LEU A 93 -2.96 -6.15 18.51
C LEU A 93 -1.47 -6.49 18.65
N VAL A 94 -0.61 -5.75 17.95
CA VAL A 94 0.86 -5.92 18.03
C VAL A 94 1.35 -5.70 19.46
N GLN A 95 0.83 -4.69 20.16
CA GLN A 95 1.15 -4.43 21.56
C GLN A 95 0.65 -5.51 22.52
N LEU A 96 -0.52 -6.12 22.24
CA LEU A 96 -1.14 -7.12 23.09
C LEU A 96 -0.47 -8.49 23.00
N VAL A 97 -0.17 -8.94 21.77
CA VAL A 97 0.39 -10.28 21.55
C VAL A 97 1.89 -10.28 21.80
N GLY A 98 2.59 -9.20 21.44
CA GLY A 98 4.05 -9.05 21.61
C GLY A 98 4.88 -9.95 20.68
N ASP A 99 4.41 -11.17 20.41
CA ASP A 99 4.96 -12.09 19.41
C ASP A 99 4.47 -11.75 17.99
N LYS A 100 5.42 -11.34 17.15
CA LYS A 100 5.18 -10.94 15.77
C LYS A 100 4.75 -12.12 14.88
N ALA A 101 5.25 -13.33 15.15
CA ALA A 101 4.91 -14.52 14.36
C ALA A 101 3.45 -14.92 14.59
N ALA A 102 3.01 -14.92 15.84
CA ALA A 102 1.61 -15.13 16.20
C ALA A 102 0.69 -14.06 15.57
N VAL A 103 1.04 -12.76 15.67
CA VAL A 103 0.26 -11.69 15.02
C VAL A 103 0.16 -11.91 13.52
N ARG A 104 1.26 -12.27 12.85
CA ARG A 104 1.27 -12.56 11.41
C ARG A 104 0.29 -13.68 11.07
N GLN A 105 0.32 -14.80 11.78
CA GLN A 105 -0.60 -15.92 11.54
C GLN A 105 -2.07 -15.50 11.70
N MET A 106 -2.37 -14.71 12.73
CA MET A 106 -3.73 -14.20 12.96
C MET A 106 -4.18 -13.21 11.87
N LEU A 107 -3.28 -12.38 11.34
CA LEU A 107 -3.61 -11.48 10.24
C LEU A 107 -3.85 -12.28 8.96
N VAL A 108 -2.99 -13.26 8.66
CA VAL A 108 -3.11 -14.12 7.47
C VAL A 108 -4.44 -14.85 7.43
N SER A 109 -4.96 -15.33 8.58
CA SER A 109 -6.28 -15.98 8.63
C SER A 109 -7.45 -15.05 8.34
N HIS A 110 -7.24 -13.73 8.41
CA HIS A 110 -8.26 -12.70 8.17
C HIS A 110 -8.05 -11.94 6.85
N LEU A 111 -7.08 -12.34 6.02
CA LEU A 111 -6.85 -11.74 4.70
C LEU A 111 -7.94 -12.13 3.69
N GLY A 112 -8.04 -11.34 2.63
CA GLY A 112 -8.97 -11.58 1.55
C GLY A 112 -10.29 -10.86 1.70
N ARG A 113 -11.31 -11.36 1.00
CA ARG A 113 -12.65 -10.76 0.95
C ARG A 113 -13.47 -11.24 2.14
N SER A 114 -14.04 -10.30 2.89
CA SER A 114 -15.01 -10.57 3.95
C SER A 114 -16.27 -9.75 3.72
N PHE A 115 -17.39 -10.27 4.19
CA PHE A 115 -18.67 -9.56 4.15
C PHE A 115 -19.07 -9.17 5.58
N ARG A 116 -19.25 -7.88 5.83
CA ARG A 116 -19.61 -7.37 7.16
C ARG A 116 -20.64 -6.27 7.03
N GLN A 117 -21.75 -6.38 7.75
CA GLN A 117 -22.80 -5.35 7.79
C GLN A 117 -23.30 -4.92 6.40
N GLY A 118 -23.40 -5.86 5.45
CA GLY A 118 -23.83 -5.52 4.09
C GLY A 118 -22.71 -5.02 3.18
N ARG A 119 -21.46 -4.93 3.65
CA ARG A 119 -20.31 -4.39 2.92
C ARG A 119 -19.26 -5.44 2.60
N HIS A 120 -18.70 -5.37 1.40
CA HIS A 120 -17.54 -6.11 0.92
C HIS A 120 -16.25 -5.42 1.35
N ILE A 121 -15.49 -6.08 2.22
CA ILE A 121 -14.22 -5.57 2.76
C ILE A 121 -13.08 -6.46 2.25
N LEU A 122 -12.10 -5.88 1.57
CA LEU A 122 -10.87 -6.54 1.16
C LEU A 122 -9.73 -6.16 2.12
N ARG A 123 -9.11 -7.18 2.73
CA ARG A 123 -7.94 -7.00 3.59
C ARG A 123 -6.68 -7.49 2.88
N VAL A 124 -5.69 -6.63 2.80
CA VAL A 124 -4.40 -6.88 2.15
C VAL A 124 -3.27 -6.66 3.15
N LEU A 125 -2.31 -7.56 3.18
CA LEU A 125 -1.10 -7.41 3.97
C LEU A 125 0.01 -6.82 3.12
N TYR A 126 0.67 -5.80 3.62
CA TYR A 126 1.76 -5.13 2.95
C TYR A 126 2.88 -4.79 3.93
N TYR A 127 4.10 -4.64 3.43
CA TYR A 127 5.29 -4.54 4.29
C TYR A 127 5.79 -3.10 4.47
N ARG A 128 5.21 -2.09 3.80
CA ARG A 128 5.65 -0.70 3.96
C ARG A 128 4.50 0.29 4.02
N PRO A 129 4.59 1.33 4.86
CA PRO A 129 3.58 2.38 4.86
C PRO A 129 3.65 3.19 3.57
N MET A 130 2.49 3.56 3.04
CA MET A 130 2.35 4.39 1.83
C MET A 130 2.04 5.83 2.22
N LYS A 131 3.05 6.54 2.77
CA LYS A 131 2.87 7.90 3.29
C LYS A 131 2.70 8.95 2.19
N ASN A 132 3.11 8.64 0.96
CA ASN A 132 3.04 9.54 -0.16
C ASN A 132 2.19 8.94 -1.28
N LEU A 133 1.07 9.59 -1.55
CA LEU A 133 0.11 9.26 -2.60
C LEU A 133 -0.09 10.44 -3.55
N LEU A 134 0.73 11.49 -3.47
CA LEU A 134 0.60 12.73 -4.24
C LEU A 134 1.04 12.54 -5.71
N PRO A 135 0.14 12.71 -6.71
CA PRO A 135 0.50 12.75 -8.12
C PRO A 135 1.61 13.76 -8.44
N GLY A 136 2.57 13.36 -9.28
CA GLY A 136 3.71 14.20 -9.68
C GLY A 136 4.90 14.18 -8.71
N SER A 137 4.78 13.52 -7.56
CA SER A 137 5.90 13.23 -6.67
C SER A 137 6.57 11.88 -7.03
N ALA A 138 7.68 11.54 -6.35
CA ALA A 138 8.33 10.24 -6.50
C ALA A 138 7.50 9.13 -5.81
N LEU A 139 6.65 8.48 -6.59
CA LEU A 139 5.81 7.36 -6.15
C LEU A 139 6.43 6.01 -6.52
N ARG A 140 6.34 5.04 -5.61
CA ARG A 140 6.64 3.63 -5.86
C ARG A 140 5.47 2.98 -6.60
N ARG A 141 5.70 1.80 -7.20
CA ARG A 141 4.66 1.05 -7.92
C ARG A 141 3.37 0.84 -7.12
N SER A 142 3.48 0.48 -5.85
CA SER A 142 2.29 0.31 -4.99
C SER A 142 1.57 1.62 -4.71
N GLU A 143 2.31 2.72 -4.52
CA GLU A 143 1.73 4.07 -4.35
C GLU A 143 1.07 4.56 -5.64
N THR A 144 1.68 4.30 -6.80
CA THR A 144 1.10 4.55 -8.14
C THR A 144 -0.20 3.78 -8.34
N HIS A 145 -0.24 2.49 -7.95
CA HIS A 145 -1.44 1.67 -8.05
C HIS A 145 -2.57 2.22 -7.18
N ILE A 146 -2.28 2.59 -5.93
CA ILE A 146 -3.26 3.21 -5.03
C ILE A 146 -3.70 4.59 -5.54
N ALA A 147 -2.78 5.41 -6.06
CA ALA A 147 -3.13 6.72 -6.63
C ALA A 147 -4.13 6.59 -7.80
N ARG A 148 -4.00 5.56 -8.65
CA ARG A 148 -4.98 5.25 -9.72
C ARG A 148 -6.38 4.94 -9.21
N GLN A 149 -6.53 4.52 -7.95
CA GLN A 149 -7.83 4.29 -7.33
C GLN A 149 -8.42 5.57 -6.72
N ILE A 150 -7.57 6.55 -6.40
CA ILE A 150 -7.95 7.78 -5.68
C ILE A 150 -8.24 8.93 -6.64
N PHE A 151 -7.49 9.06 -7.73
CA PHE A 151 -7.61 10.16 -8.66
C PHE A 151 -8.01 9.69 -10.04
N SER A 152 -8.73 10.54 -10.75
CA SER A 152 -8.97 10.39 -12.19
C SER A 152 -8.04 11.30 -13.00
N ALA A 153 -7.82 10.92 -14.25
CA ALA A 153 -7.05 11.68 -15.22
C ALA A 153 -7.95 12.06 -16.41
N LEU A 154 -7.41 12.71 -17.44
CA LEU A 154 -8.22 13.03 -18.62
C LEU A 154 -8.64 11.76 -19.37
N THR A 155 -7.73 10.81 -19.48
CA THR A 155 -7.92 9.52 -20.13
C THR A 155 -7.50 8.40 -19.19
N ARG A 156 -7.84 7.16 -19.52
CA ARG A 156 -7.40 5.98 -18.79
C ARG A 156 -6.72 5.00 -19.74
N VAL A 157 -5.70 4.30 -19.26
CA VAL A 157 -5.10 3.17 -19.99
C VAL A 157 -5.65 1.90 -19.38
N ASN A 158 -6.28 1.05 -20.19
CA ASN A 158 -6.72 -0.26 -19.78
C ASN A 158 -5.49 -1.17 -19.58
N GLU A 159 -5.34 -1.71 -18.37
CA GLU A 159 -4.15 -2.50 -18.02
C GLU A 159 -4.14 -3.90 -18.66
N GLU A 160 -5.27 -4.41 -19.14
CA GLU A 160 -5.37 -5.74 -19.74
C GLU A 160 -4.98 -5.73 -21.22
N ASN A 161 -5.40 -4.73 -21.98
CA ASN A 161 -5.17 -4.64 -23.42
C ASN A 161 -4.30 -3.45 -23.86
N GLY A 162 -3.98 -2.52 -22.94
CA GLY A 162 -3.16 -1.33 -23.21
C GLY A 162 -3.89 -0.21 -23.97
N GLU A 163 -5.20 -0.34 -24.21
CA GLU A 163 -5.98 0.62 -24.98
C GLU A 163 -6.31 1.87 -24.17
N LEU A 164 -6.54 2.98 -24.89
CA LEU A 164 -6.99 4.21 -24.28
C LEU A 164 -8.51 4.23 -24.14
N GLU A 165 -8.95 4.56 -22.94
CA GLU A 165 -10.35 4.67 -22.54
C GLU A 165 -10.66 6.08 -22.03
N ALA A 166 -11.96 6.41 -22.05
CA ALA A 166 -12.48 7.61 -21.44
C ALA A 166 -12.35 7.58 -19.91
N ASP A 167 -12.05 8.75 -19.32
CA ASP A 167 -12.11 8.99 -17.88
C ASP A 167 -12.87 10.32 -17.64
N ILE A 168 -12.21 11.37 -17.14
CA ILE A 168 -12.80 12.72 -17.04
C ILE A 168 -13.17 13.23 -18.44
N ALA A 169 -12.28 13.04 -19.42
CA ALA A 169 -12.61 13.30 -20.81
C ALA A 169 -13.35 12.09 -21.39
N HIS A 170 -14.57 12.31 -21.87
CA HIS A 170 -15.35 11.26 -22.53
C HIS A 170 -15.01 11.13 -24.02
N HIS A 171 -14.38 12.15 -24.60
CA HIS A 171 -13.92 12.15 -25.99
C HIS A 171 -12.75 13.12 -26.16
N TRP A 172 -11.89 12.86 -27.16
CA TRP A 172 -10.80 13.74 -27.55
C TRP A 172 -10.47 13.56 -29.03
N GLN A 173 -9.88 14.60 -29.62
CA GLN A 173 -9.46 14.59 -31.02
C GLN A 173 -8.19 15.40 -31.22
N GLN A 174 -7.37 14.94 -32.16
CA GLN A 174 -6.21 15.67 -32.65
C GLN A 174 -6.68 16.61 -33.76
N LEU A 175 -6.66 17.93 -33.51
CA LEU A 175 -7.02 18.93 -34.51
C LEU A 175 -5.87 19.21 -35.46
N THR A 176 -4.65 19.28 -34.91
CA THR A 176 -3.39 19.36 -35.64
C THR A 176 -2.33 18.54 -34.90
N PRO A 177 -1.14 18.28 -35.48
CA PRO A 177 -0.07 17.58 -34.78
C PRO A 177 0.29 18.18 -33.41
N THR A 178 0.07 19.48 -33.23
CA THR A 178 0.38 20.24 -32.01
C THR A 178 -0.85 20.79 -31.27
N HIS A 179 -2.07 20.44 -31.68
CA HIS A 179 -3.30 20.94 -31.07
C HIS A 179 -4.29 19.80 -30.83
N TRP A 180 -4.61 19.58 -29.56
CA TRP A 180 -5.57 18.59 -29.11
C TRP A 180 -6.77 19.25 -28.44
N ARG A 181 -7.95 18.67 -28.66
CA ARG A 181 -9.19 19.06 -27.97
C ARG A 181 -9.75 17.88 -27.19
N PHE A 182 -10.10 18.11 -25.93
CA PHE A 182 -10.72 17.16 -25.02
C PHE A 182 -12.10 17.67 -24.59
N PHE A 183 -13.07 16.76 -24.50
CA PHE A 183 -14.43 17.02 -24.06
C PHE A 183 -14.65 16.36 -22.70
N LEU A 184 -14.90 17.17 -21.68
CA LEU A 184 -14.96 16.75 -20.28
C LEU A 184 -16.40 16.49 -19.85
N ARG A 185 -16.58 15.57 -18.90
CA ARG A 185 -17.87 15.33 -18.26
C ARG A 185 -18.18 16.46 -17.26
N PRO A 186 -19.39 17.06 -17.29
CA PRO A 186 -19.85 17.94 -16.22
C PRO A 186 -20.25 17.15 -14.97
N GLY A 187 -20.38 17.81 -13.81
CA GLY A 187 -20.95 17.20 -12.59
C GLY A 187 -20.05 16.20 -11.86
N ILE A 188 -18.75 16.18 -12.14
CA ILE A 188 -17.80 15.35 -11.41
C ILE A 188 -17.55 15.95 -10.02
N HIS A 189 -17.57 15.13 -8.98
CA HIS A 189 -17.30 15.58 -7.61
C HIS A 189 -15.95 15.06 -7.11
N PHE A 190 -15.26 15.88 -6.32
CA PHE A 190 -14.17 15.44 -5.48
C PHE A 190 -14.71 14.69 -4.26
N HIS A 191 -13.86 13.87 -3.62
CA HIS A 191 -14.23 13.11 -2.41
C HIS A 191 -14.70 13.97 -1.23
N HIS A 192 -14.39 15.27 -1.23
CA HIS A 192 -14.82 16.22 -0.21
C HIS A 192 -16.14 16.95 -0.55
N GLY A 193 -16.79 16.59 -1.67
CA GLY A 193 -18.10 17.09 -2.08
C GLY A 193 -18.08 18.33 -2.97
N ARG A 194 -16.94 19.00 -3.19
CA ARG A 194 -16.84 20.09 -4.17
C ARG A 194 -16.91 19.54 -5.59
N GLU A 195 -17.64 20.22 -6.46
CA GLU A 195 -17.65 19.91 -7.88
C GLU A 195 -16.29 20.26 -8.52
N LEU A 196 -15.84 19.42 -9.44
CA LEU A 196 -14.66 19.63 -10.27
C LEU A 196 -14.90 20.80 -11.21
N GLU A 197 -14.03 21.79 -11.18
CA GLU A 197 -14.08 22.92 -12.10
C GLU A 197 -12.98 22.81 -13.17
N MET A 198 -13.17 23.52 -14.29
CA MET A 198 -12.17 23.59 -15.36
C MET A 198 -10.81 24.11 -14.85
N ALA A 199 -10.82 25.00 -13.86
CA ALA A 199 -9.62 25.54 -13.24
C ALA A 199 -8.76 24.44 -12.58
N ASP A 200 -9.38 23.45 -11.94
CA ASP A 200 -8.70 22.31 -11.31
C ASP A 200 -7.94 21.46 -12.35
N VAL A 201 -8.59 21.23 -13.49
CA VAL A 201 -8.02 20.48 -14.61
C VAL A 201 -6.83 21.23 -15.21
N ILE A 202 -7.00 22.51 -15.53
CA ILE A 202 -5.93 23.36 -16.10
C ILE A 202 -4.75 23.43 -15.14
N ALA A 203 -4.99 23.73 -13.86
CA ALA A 203 -3.93 23.81 -12.85
C ALA A 203 -3.18 22.48 -12.69
N SER A 204 -3.89 21.36 -12.76
CA SER A 204 -3.28 20.02 -12.62
C SER A 204 -2.39 19.64 -13.79
N LEU A 205 -2.82 19.96 -15.01
CA LEU A 205 -2.01 19.71 -16.20
C LEU A 205 -0.80 20.65 -16.26
N GLN A 206 -0.98 21.94 -15.91
CA GLN A 206 0.13 22.88 -15.79
C GLN A 206 1.17 22.43 -14.76
N ARG A 207 0.73 21.87 -13.63
CA ARG A 207 1.64 21.25 -12.65
C ARG A 207 2.48 20.13 -13.27
N SER A 208 1.89 19.30 -14.15
CA SER A 208 2.60 18.21 -14.80
C SER A 208 3.74 18.68 -15.72
N ASN A 209 3.65 19.91 -16.28
CA ASN A 209 4.66 20.49 -17.18
C ASN A 209 6.05 20.63 -16.56
N ALA A 210 6.16 20.62 -15.22
CA ALA A 210 7.45 20.58 -14.52
C ALA A 210 8.24 19.29 -14.81
N LEU A 211 7.57 18.24 -15.30
CA LEU A 211 8.17 16.95 -15.61
C LEU A 211 8.61 16.89 -17.09
N PRO A 212 9.77 16.30 -17.40
CA PRO A 212 10.32 16.30 -18.76
C PRO A 212 9.40 15.77 -19.86
N LEU A 213 8.52 14.79 -19.54
CA LEU A 213 7.59 14.23 -20.53
C LEU A 213 6.48 15.20 -20.92
N TYR A 214 6.15 16.18 -20.08
CA TYR A 214 5.03 17.12 -20.26
C TYR A 214 5.51 18.53 -20.61
N SER A 215 6.82 18.79 -20.59
CA SER A 215 7.40 20.13 -20.78
C SER A 215 7.14 20.75 -22.15
N HIS A 216 6.66 19.94 -23.11
CA HIS A 216 6.28 20.36 -24.44
C HIS A 216 4.85 20.89 -24.54
N ILE A 217 4.03 20.77 -23.48
CA ILE A 217 2.73 21.44 -23.38
C ILE A 217 2.98 22.94 -23.21
N GLU A 218 2.55 23.72 -24.18
CA GLU A 218 2.80 25.17 -24.24
C GLU A 218 1.69 25.96 -23.56
N ARG A 219 0.44 25.65 -23.91
CA ARG A 219 -0.73 26.42 -23.51
C ARG A 219 -1.92 25.48 -23.35
N ILE A 220 -2.69 25.75 -22.31
CA ILE A 220 -3.92 25.02 -21.99
C ILE A 220 -5.01 26.07 -21.81
N GLU A 221 -6.12 25.92 -22.52
CA GLU A 221 -7.23 26.85 -22.45
C GLU A 221 -8.57 26.14 -22.59
N SER A 222 -9.65 26.80 -22.20
CA SER A 222 -11.01 26.29 -22.33
C SER A 222 -11.80 27.23 -23.24
N PRO A 223 -11.97 26.91 -24.54
CA PRO A 223 -12.67 27.79 -25.47
C PRO A 223 -14.17 27.89 -25.16
N THR A 224 -14.75 26.83 -24.60
CA THR A 224 -16.15 26.71 -24.21
C THR A 224 -16.25 25.84 -22.96
N ALA A 225 -17.38 25.93 -22.25
CA ALA A 225 -17.65 25.09 -21.08
C ALA A 225 -17.38 23.60 -21.38
N TRP A 226 -16.66 22.94 -20.48
CA TRP A 226 -16.32 21.51 -20.57
C TRP A 226 -15.56 21.08 -21.83
N THR A 227 -14.95 22.03 -22.52
CA THR A 227 -14.05 21.79 -23.65
C THR A 227 -12.67 22.33 -23.28
N LEU A 228 -11.63 21.51 -23.48
CA LEU A 228 -10.26 21.82 -23.14
C LEU A 228 -9.38 21.69 -24.38
N ASP A 229 -8.67 22.77 -24.71
CA ASP A 229 -7.69 22.80 -25.80
C ASP A 229 -6.27 22.82 -25.22
N ILE A 230 -5.44 21.92 -25.73
CA ILE A 230 -4.03 21.78 -25.36
C ILE A 230 -3.18 22.02 -26.60
N HIS A 231 -2.31 23.03 -26.52
CA HIS A 231 -1.35 23.40 -27.56
C HIS A 231 0.06 22.95 -27.15
N LEU A 232 0.78 22.38 -28.10
CA LEU A 232 2.10 21.77 -27.91
C LEU A 232 3.17 22.50 -28.72
N ARG A 233 4.39 22.58 -28.17
CA ARG A 233 5.57 23.12 -28.88
C ARG A 233 6.11 22.20 -29.97
N GLN A 234 5.82 20.91 -29.86
CA GLN A 234 6.24 19.88 -30.81
C GLN A 234 5.13 18.85 -30.97
N PRO A 235 5.03 18.18 -32.13
CA PRO A 235 4.03 17.14 -32.34
C PRO A 235 4.13 16.00 -31.33
N ASP A 236 3.03 15.66 -30.68
CA ASP A 236 2.94 14.47 -29.83
C ASP A 236 1.61 13.74 -30.07
N ARG A 237 1.70 12.55 -30.69
CA ARG A 237 0.54 11.67 -30.91
C ARG A 237 0.17 10.85 -29.68
N TRP A 238 1.07 10.73 -28.71
CA TRP A 238 0.91 9.97 -27.48
C TRP A 238 0.39 10.83 -26.32
N LEU A 239 0.12 12.12 -26.56
CA LEU A 239 -0.39 13.03 -25.53
C LEU A 239 -1.61 12.43 -24.78
N PRO A 240 -2.65 11.87 -25.44
CA PRO A 240 -3.75 11.25 -24.71
C PRO A 240 -3.31 10.10 -23.81
N TRP A 241 -2.28 9.34 -24.18
CA TRP A 241 -1.75 8.27 -23.34
C TRP A 241 -0.98 8.81 -22.14
N LEU A 242 -0.20 9.87 -22.35
CA LEU A 242 0.55 10.55 -21.30
C LEU A 242 -0.39 11.18 -20.27
N LEU A 243 -1.50 11.78 -20.72
CA LEU A 243 -2.51 12.41 -19.88
C LEU A 243 -3.38 11.42 -19.09
N GLY A 244 -3.19 10.12 -19.27
CA GLY A 244 -3.78 9.06 -18.44
C GLY A 244 -2.84 8.51 -17.36
N GLN A 245 -1.60 9.00 -17.31
CA GLN A 245 -0.62 8.57 -16.32
C GLN A 245 -0.76 9.34 -15.01
N VAL A 246 -0.31 8.72 -13.91
CA VAL A 246 -0.43 9.27 -12.55
C VAL A 246 0.05 10.71 -12.42
N PRO A 247 1.17 11.16 -13.03
CA PRO A 247 1.60 12.54 -12.90
C PRO A 247 0.62 13.60 -13.44
N ALA A 248 -0.25 13.22 -14.39
CA ALA A 248 -1.24 14.08 -15.02
C ALA A 248 -2.61 14.08 -14.34
N MET A 249 -2.78 13.30 -13.25
CA MET A 249 -4.06 13.18 -12.55
C MET A 249 -4.55 14.52 -11.99
N VAL A 250 -5.87 14.67 -12.00
CA VAL A 250 -6.53 15.91 -11.60
C VAL A 250 -6.61 16.00 -10.07
N LEU A 251 -6.21 17.17 -9.56
CA LEU A 251 -6.16 17.53 -8.16
C LEU A 251 -7.01 18.79 -7.94
N PRO A 252 -7.62 18.97 -6.74
CA PRO A 252 -8.28 20.22 -6.40
C PRO A 252 -7.24 21.34 -6.37
N GLN A 253 -7.52 22.50 -6.96
CA GLN A 253 -6.58 23.61 -7.10
C GLN A 253 -5.97 24.03 -5.75
N GLU A 254 -6.73 23.94 -4.68
CA GLU A 254 -6.38 24.26 -3.31
C GLU A 254 -5.56 23.18 -2.57
N TRP A 255 -5.18 22.08 -3.23
CA TRP A 255 -4.50 20.92 -2.62
C TRP A 255 -3.27 21.28 -1.77
N GLN A 256 -2.53 22.34 -2.14
CA GLN A 256 -1.32 22.79 -1.42
C GLN A 256 -1.63 23.32 -0.02
N THR A 257 -2.85 23.83 0.18
CA THR A 257 -3.31 24.38 1.46
C THR A 257 -4.03 23.34 2.31
N MET A 258 -4.35 22.16 1.73
CA MET A 258 -5.01 21.08 2.44
C MET A 258 -4.02 20.35 3.36
N ASN A 259 -4.45 20.08 4.59
CA ASN A 259 -3.62 19.41 5.59
C ASN A 259 -3.33 17.95 5.18
N HIS A 260 -2.06 17.55 5.32
CA HIS A 260 -1.62 16.16 5.11
C HIS A 260 -1.98 15.56 3.74
N PHE A 261 -2.09 16.39 2.70
CA PHE A 261 -2.58 15.97 1.38
C PHE A 261 -1.80 14.80 0.76
N SER A 262 -0.48 14.72 0.98
CA SER A 262 0.31 13.57 0.49
C SER A 262 -0.11 12.23 1.08
N SER A 263 -0.57 12.19 2.34
CA SER A 263 -0.99 10.95 3.01
C SER A 263 -2.50 10.73 2.98
N MET A 264 -3.27 11.81 2.99
CA MET A 264 -4.74 11.82 2.98
C MET A 264 -5.23 12.68 1.80
N PRO A 265 -4.92 12.27 0.56
CA PRO A 265 -5.31 13.03 -0.61
C PRO A 265 -6.82 13.03 -0.84
N VAL A 266 -7.28 14.07 -1.52
CA VAL A 266 -8.63 14.13 -2.08
C VAL A 266 -8.53 14.12 -3.60
N GLY A 267 -9.22 13.18 -4.24
CA GLY A 267 -9.31 13.06 -5.68
C GLY A 267 -10.76 12.94 -6.16
N THR A 268 -10.91 12.48 -7.40
CA THR A 268 -12.18 12.25 -8.10
C THR A 268 -12.37 10.77 -8.50
N GLY A 269 -11.47 9.90 -8.06
CA GLY A 269 -11.47 8.48 -8.38
C GLY A 269 -12.47 7.65 -7.57
N PRO A 270 -12.59 6.35 -7.86
CA PRO A 270 -13.60 5.46 -7.27
C PRO A 270 -13.40 5.17 -5.77
N TYR A 271 -12.24 5.47 -5.19
CA TYR A 271 -11.98 5.27 -3.77
C TYR A 271 -11.45 6.53 -3.10
N ALA A 272 -11.92 6.80 -1.88
CA ALA A 272 -11.46 7.90 -1.05
C ALA A 272 -10.72 7.40 0.20
N VAL A 273 -9.65 8.11 0.58
CA VAL A 273 -8.82 7.73 1.73
C VAL A 273 -9.53 8.07 3.04
N VAL A 274 -9.74 7.06 3.88
CA VAL A 274 -10.35 7.21 5.23
C VAL A 274 -9.28 7.36 6.29
N ARG A 275 -8.19 6.61 6.17
CA ARG A 275 -7.10 6.60 7.14
C ARG A 275 -5.80 6.17 6.47
N ASN A 276 -4.71 6.86 6.77
CA ASN A 276 -3.37 6.45 6.36
C ASN A 276 -2.39 6.73 7.50
N ASN A 277 -1.94 5.69 8.18
CA ASN A 277 -0.95 5.78 9.24
C ASN A 277 0.17 4.75 9.04
N GLN A 278 1.05 4.60 10.04
CA GLN A 278 2.22 3.73 9.93
C GLN A 278 1.86 2.25 9.70
N ASN A 279 0.70 1.80 10.18
CA ASN A 279 0.32 0.39 10.26
C ASN A 279 -0.90 0.05 9.41
N GLN A 280 -1.53 1.05 8.78
CA GLN A 280 -2.78 0.87 8.04
C GLN A 280 -3.01 1.98 7.01
N LEU A 281 -3.37 1.57 5.79
CA LEU A 281 -4.04 2.41 4.80
C LEU A 281 -5.45 1.85 4.56
N LYS A 282 -6.47 2.68 4.77
CA LYS A 282 -7.88 2.32 4.58
C LYS A 282 -8.51 3.28 3.57
N ILE A 283 -9.07 2.72 2.50
CA ILE A 283 -9.81 3.45 1.46
C ILE A 283 -11.22 2.87 1.36
N HIS A 284 -12.20 3.70 0.98
CA HIS A 284 -13.60 3.30 0.83
C HIS A 284 -14.12 3.69 -0.55
N ALA A 285 -15.08 2.93 -1.08
CA ALA A 285 -15.75 3.26 -2.32
C ALA A 285 -16.43 4.63 -2.22
N PHE A 286 -16.20 5.50 -3.21
CA PHE A 286 -16.82 6.81 -3.31
C PHE A 286 -18.16 6.68 -4.04
N GLU A 287 -19.26 7.00 -3.34
CA GLU A 287 -20.63 6.82 -3.85
C GLU A 287 -20.94 7.77 -5.02
N ASP A 288 -20.43 9.00 -4.99
CA ASP A 288 -20.66 10.00 -6.05
C ASP A 288 -19.62 9.93 -7.18
N TYR A 289 -18.96 8.77 -7.35
CA TYR A 289 -18.04 8.55 -8.45
C TYR A 289 -18.80 8.59 -9.79
N PHE A 290 -18.31 9.39 -10.74
CA PHE A 290 -18.98 9.62 -12.02
C PHE A 290 -18.99 8.41 -12.97
N GLY A 291 -18.18 7.38 -12.67
CA GLY A 291 -18.13 6.12 -13.41
C GLY A 291 -18.95 5.02 -12.73
N TYR A 292 -18.53 3.77 -12.93
CA TYR A 292 -19.11 2.66 -12.18
C TYR A 292 -18.55 2.64 -10.76
N ARG A 293 -19.46 2.56 -9.78
CA ARG A 293 -19.09 2.38 -8.38
C ARG A 293 -18.24 1.12 -8.21
N ALA A 294 -17.19 1.24 -7.41
CA ALA A 294 -16.39 0.09 -7.01
C ALA A 294 -17.25 -1.00 -6.34
N LEU A 295 -16.97 -2.26 -6.69
CA LEU A 295 -17.68 -3.43 -6.13
C LEU A 295 -17.25 -3.74 -4.69
N ILE A 296 -16.02 -3.36 -4.33
CA ILE A 296 -15.49 -3.54 -2.98
C ILE A 296 -15.72 -2.23 -2.24
N ASP A 297 -16.49 -2.29 -1.16
CA ASP A 297 -16.87 -1.10 -0.39
C ASP A 297 -15.69 -0.54 0.41
N GLU A 298 -14.78 -1.40 0.86
CA GLU A 298 -13.64 -1.02 1.67
C GLU A 298 -12.40 -1.86 1.33
N VAL A 299 -11.26 -1.20 1.17
CA VAL A 299 -9.96 -1.86 1.07
C VAL A 299 -9.11 -1.42 2.25
N ASN A 300 -8.62 -2.39 3.01
CA ASN A 300 -7.82 -2.21 4.20
C ASN A 300 -6.45 -2.86 4.01
N VAL A 301 -5.43 -2.03 3.82
CA VAL A 301 -4.04 -2.45 3.68
C VAL A 301 -3.37 -2.37 5.05
N TRP A 302 -3.12 -3.52 5.66
CA TRP A 302 -2.38 -3.63 6.91
C TRP A 302 -0.89 -3.63 6.63
N VAL A 303 -0.13 -2.82 7.38
CA VAL A 303 1.29 -2.63 7.17
C VAL A 303 2.10 -3.29 8.29
N LEU A 304 2.83 -4.34 7.94
CA LEU A 304 3.75 -5.07 8.82
C LEU A 304 5.16 -5.15 8.19
N PRO A 305 6.10 -4.27 8.60
CA PRO A 305 7.44 -4.19 8.04
C PRO A 305 8.24 -5.49 8.00
N GLU A 306 8.06 -6.35 9.00
CA GLU A 306 8.85 -7.57 9.16
C GLU A 306 8.48 -8.69 8.18
N ILE A 307 7.43 -8.54 7.37
CA ILE A 307 6.98 -9.57 6.42
C ILE A 307 7.81 -9.58 5.12
N SER A 308 8.72 -8.62 4.93
CA SER A 308 9.57 -8.57 3.73
C SER A 308 10.46 -9.80 3.51
N GLU A 309 10.65 -10.64 4.53
CA GLU A 309 11.51 -11.83 4.46
C GLU A 309 10.92 -12.97 3.62
N GLU A 310 9.59 -13.01 3.42
CA GLU A 310 8.95 -13.99 2.54
C GLU A 310 8.24 -13.32 1.37
N PRO A 311 8.68 -13.55 0.11
CA PRO A 311 8.19 -12.87 -1.08
C PRO A 311 6.76 -13.26 -1.49
N ASN A 312 6.10 -14.18 -0.78
CA ASN A 312 4.76 -14.62 -1.09
C ASN A 312 3.72 -13.65 -0.53
N GLY A 313 3.68 -12.44 -1.08
CA GLY A 313 2.56 -11.50 -0.95
C GLY A 313 1.35 -11.92 -1.81
N GLY A 314 1.10 -13.23 -1.91
CA GLY A 314 -0.02 -13.76 -2.67
C GLY A 314 -1.32 -13.52 -1.90
N LEU A 315 -2.25 -12.78 -2.50
CA LEU A 315 -3.64 -12.77 -2.05
C LEU A 315 -4.26 -14.11 -2.47
N THR A 316 -4.63 -14.94 -1.50
CA THR A 316 -5.41 -16.14 -1.80
C THR A 316 -6.87 -15.73 -1.88
N LEU A 317 -7.39 -15.58 -3.10
CA LEU A 317 -8.82 -15.40 -3.35
C LEU A 317 -9.44 -16.80 -3.45
N GLN A 318 -10.07 -17.29 -2.38
CA GLN A 318 -10.88 -18.50 -2.47
C GLN A 318 -12.19 -18.18 -3.20
N GLY A 319 -12.47 -18.94 -4.26
CA GLY A 319 -13.81 -19.03 -4.85
C GLY A 319 -14.73 -19.93 -4.01
N ASN A 320 -16.01 -20.00 -4.37
CA ASN A 320 -17.01 -20.82 -3.66
C ASN A 320 -16.76 -22.34 -3.78
N THR A 321 -15.85 -22.78 -4.65
CA THR A 321 -15.45 -24.16 -4.85
C THR A 321 -14.01 -24.35 -4.37
N GLU A 322 -13.77 -25.38 -3.54
CA GLU A 322 -12.45 -25.70 -2.97
C GLU A 322 -11.35 -25.97 -4.04
N SER A 323 -11.73 -26.13 -5.32
CA SER A 323 -10.87 -26.53 -6.42
C SER A 323 -10.19 -25.39 -7.19
N GLU A 324 -10.60 -24.12 -7.04
CA GLU A 324 -10.02 -23.02 -7.82
C GLU A 324 -9.01 -22.19 -7.01
N LYS A 325 -7.84 -22.79 -6.73
CA LYS A 325 -6.65 -22.02 -6.36
C LYS A 325 -6.00 -21.49 -7.65
N ALA A 326 -6.46 -20.35 -8.14
CA ALA A 326 -5.79 -19.66 -9.24
C ALA A 326 -4.54 -18.93 -8.69
N VAL A 327 -3.37 -19.55 -8.84
CA VAL A 327 -2.09 -18.84 -8.67
C VAL A 327 -1.75 -18.22 -10.01
N GLU A 328 -2.10 -16.95 -10.18
CA GLU A 328 -1.72 -16.21 -11.39
C GLU A 328 -0.28 -15.71 -11.23
N SER A 329 0.67 -16.31 -11.96
CA SER A 329 2.02 -15.77 -12.10
C SER A 329 2.13 -15.04 -13.43
N ARG A 330 2.24 -13.71 -13.39
CA ARG A 330 2.54 -12.90 -14.58
C ARG A 330 4.01 -12.54 -14.62
N LEU A 331 4.58 -12.47 -15.82
CA LEU A 331 5.91 -11.90 -16.00
C LEU A 331 5.83 -10.42 -15.59
N GLU A 332 6.68 -10.03 -14.66
CA GLU A 332 6.74 -8.63 -14.25
C GLU A 332 7.37 -7.79 -15.37
N GLU A 333 6.65 -6.80 -15.85
CA GLU A 333 7.15 -5.82 -16.82
C GLU A 333 8.09 -4.84 -16.13
N GLY A 334 9.35 -5.26 -15.98
CA GLY A 334 10.39 -4.47 -15.36
C GLY A 334 11.75 -5.11 -15.50
N CYS A 335 12.79 -4.41 -15.08
CA CYS A 335 14.12 -4.99 -14.95
C CYS A 335 14.83 -4.44 -13.72
N TYR A 336 15.68 -5.29 -13.15
CA TYR A 336 16.71 -4.85 -12.22
C TYR A 336 17.91 -4.35 -13.03
N TYR A 337 18.41 -3.18 -12.69
CA TYR A 337 19.57 -2.58 -13.34
C TYR A 337 20.45 -1.88 -12.30
N LEU A 338 21.73 -1.76 -12.63
CA LEU A 338 22.69 -0.97 -11.87
C LEU A 338 22.82 0.40 -12.53
N LEU A 339 22.62 1.46 -11.75
CA LEU A 339 22.90 2.83 -12.18
C LEU A 339 24.31 3.21 -11.77
N PHE A 340 25.08 3.74 -12.72
CA PHE A 340 26.39 4.30 -12.47
C PHE A 340 26.29 5.82 -12.39
N ASP A 341 26.72 6.40 -11.26
CA ASP A 341 26.77 7.85 -11.11
C ASP A 341 27.93 8.42 -11.93
N SER A 342 27.62 9.09 -13.03
CA SER A 342 28.61 9.71 -13.93
C SER A 342 29.36 10.89 -13.29
N ARG A 343 28.89 11.41 -12.15
CA ARG A 343 29.58 12.46 -11.38
C ARG A 343 30.71 11.91 -10.51
N SER A 344 30.72 10.60 -10.25
CA SER A 344 31.78 9.93 -9.49
C SER A 344 32.91 9.51 -10.42
N PRO A 345 34.20 9.69 -10.02
CA PRO A 345 35.33 9.23 -10.83
C PRO A 345 35.26 7.73 -11.20
N LEU A 346 34.77 6.89 -10.28
CA LEU A 346 34.62 5.45 -10.52
C LEU A 346 33.41 5.14 -11.43
N GLY A 347 32.29 5.84 -11.24
CA GLY A 347 31.10 5.67 -12.07
C GLY A 347 31.28 6.23 -13.49
N ALA A 348 32.13 7.24 -13.67
CA ALA A 348 32.53 7.80 -14.95
C ALA A 348 33.50 6.89 -15.73
N ASN A 349 34.29 6.08 -15.04
CA ASN A 349 35.29 5.20 -15.64
C ASN A 349 34.63 4.01 -16.38
N ASP A 350 34.84 3.97 -17.69
CA ASP A 350 34.22 2.97 -18.56
C ASP A 350 34.74 1.54 -18.32
N ALA A 351 36.02 1.38 -17.96
CA ALA A 351 36.59 0.09 -17.64
C ALA A 351 35.95 -0.50 -16.37
N VAL A 352 35.72 0.35 -15.35
CA VAL A 352 35.04 -0.04 -14.10
C VAL A 352 33.60 -0.44 -14.37
N ARG A 353 32.85 0.35 -15.14
CA ARG A 353 31.47 0.00 -15.51
C ARG A 353 31.38 -1.33 -16.25
N ARG A 354 32.27 -1.58 -17.21
CA ARG A 354 32.32 -2.85 -17.97
C ARG A 354 32.68 -4.03 -17.08
N TRP A 355 33.68 -3.87 -16.21
CA TRP A 355 34.09 -4.91 -15.27
C TRP A 355 32.95 -5.29 -14.31
N LEU A 356 32.28 -4.31 -13.71
CA LEU A 356 31.12 -4.56 -12.85
C LEU A 356 29.95 -5.19 -13.62
N SER A 357 29.67 -4.71 -14.84
CA SER A 357 28.63 -5.28 -15.70
C SER A 357 28.93 -6.73 -16.12
N TYR A 358 30.21 -7.11 -16.21
CA TYR A 358 30.62 -8.49 -16.45
C TYR A 358 30.46 -9.36 -15.20
N LEU A 359 30.84 -8.84 -14.02
CA LEU A 359 30.75 -9.56 -12.75
C LEU A 359 29.29 -9.87 -12.37
N PHE A 360 28.38 -8.91 -12.58
CA PHE A 360 26.96 -9.05 -12.29
C PHE A 360 26.13 -9.68 -13.43
N GLN A 361 26.76 -10.41 -14.36
CA GLN A 361 25.99 -11.17 -15.34
C GLN A 361 25.17 -12.29 -14.65
N PRO A 362 23.92 -12.56 -15.08
CA PRO A 362 23.06 -13.55 -14.44
C PRO A 362 23.67 -14.95 -14.20
N PRO A 363 24.46 -15.54 -15.11
CA PRO A 363 25.06 -16.85 -14.85
C PRO A 363 26.20 -16.84 -13.80
N THR A 364 26.78 -15.67 -13.48
CA THR A 364 27.82 -15.53 -12.45
C THR A 364 27.27 -15.13 -11.08
N CYS A 365 25.99 -14.75 -11.01
CA CYS A 365 25.35 -14.31 -9.77
C CYS A 365 24.54 -15.46 -9.15
N SER A 366 25.14 -16.19 -8.20
CA SER A 366 24.52 -17.32 -7.49
C SER A 366 23.26 -16.95 -6.68
N THR A 367 22.97 -15.65 -6.55
CA THR A 367 21.84 -15.08 -5.81
C THR A 367 20.63 -14.74 -6.69
N MET A 368 20.75 -14.83 -8.02
CA MET A 368 19.59 -14.59 -8.90
C MET A 368 18.61 -15.77 -8.84
N ARG A 369 17.40 -15.50 -8.33
CA ARG A 369 16.32 -16.47 -8.20
C ARG A 369 15.92 -17.06 -9.55
N ALA A 370 15.52 -18.33 -9.55
CA ALA A 370 15.14 -19.14 -10.72
C ALA A 370 14.12 -18.51 -11.70
N ASN A 371 13.40 -17.46 -11.27
CA ASN A 371 12.33 -16.83 -12.07
C ASN A 371 12.73 -15.47 -12.69
N THR A 372 14.03 -15.14 -12.76
CA THR A 372 14.49 -13.88 -13.38
C THR A 372 15.13 -14.15 -14.73
N THR A 373 14.69 -13.45 -15.78
CA THR A 373 15.30 -13.55 -17.11
C THR A 373 16.32 -12.44 -17.32
N ARG A 374 17.42 -12.74 -18.05
CA ARG A 374 18.43 -11.74 -18.42
C ARG A 374 17.80 -10.64 -19.28
N ALA A 375 17.88 -9.40 -18.84
CA ALA A 375 17.60 -8.25 -19.69
C ALA A 375 18.73 -8.06 -20.72
N THR A 376 18.39 -7.92 -22.00
CA THR A 376 19.32 -7.68 -23.12
C THR A 376 19.26 -6.25 -23.66
N GLY A 377 18.46 -5.38 -23.05
CA GLY A 377 18.31 -3.98 -23.40
C GLY A 377 17.52 -3.20 -22.34
N PHE A 378 17.50 -1.88 -22.48
CA PHE A 378 16.63 -0.98 -21.73
C PHE A 378 15.84 -0.12 -22.75
N PRO A 379 14.51 -0.32 -22.88
CA PRO A 379 13.68 -1.24 -22.10
C PRO A 379 13.94 -2.72 -22.41
N PRO A 380 13.52 -3.66 -21.53
CA PRO A 380 13.69 -5.10 -21.74
C PRO A 380 13.03 -5.57 -23.05
N THR A 381 13.63 -6.53 -23.73
CA THR A 381 13.14 -7.01 -25.06
C THR A 381 11.73 -7.62 -25.01
N ALA A 382 11.29 -8.11 -23.84
CA ALA A 382 9.91 -8.54 -23.63
C ALA A 382 8.93 -7.37 -23.76
N CYS A 383 9.24 -6.18 -23.22
CA CYS A 383 8.43 -4.97 -23.41
C CYS A 383 8.46 -4.48 -24.86
N CYS A 384 9.56 -4.68 -25.59
CA CYS A 384 9.63 -4.30 -27.01
C CYS A 384 8.74 -5.19 -27.91
N ARG A 385 8.52 -6.47 -27.54
CA ARG A 385 7.64 -7.38 -28.29
C ARG A 385 6.15 -7.06 -28.10
N ALA A 386 5.78 -6.42 -26.99
CA ALA A 386 4.42 -5.95 -26.72
C ALA A 386 4.04 -4.66 -27.49
N GLY A 387 4.92 -4.13 -28.35
CA GLY A 387 4.61 -2.96 -29.21
C GLY A 387 4.68 -1.59 -28.52
N ILE A 388 5.12 -1.54 -27.25
CA ILE A 388 5.09 -0.33 -26.40
C ILE A 388 6.24 0.65 -26.73
N THR A 389 7.31 0.20 -27.40
CA THR A 389 8.43 1.05 -27.82
C THR A 389 9.04 0.59 -29.16
N PRO A 390 9.53 1.51 -30.03
CA PRO A 390 10.25 1.13 -31.23
C PRO A 390 11.52 0.35 -30.86
N ALA A 391 11.70 -0.82 -31.48
CA ALA A 391 12.83 -1.70 -31.22
C ALA A 391 14.15 -1.09 -31.74
N THR A 392 14.81 -0.23 -30.95
CA THR A 392 16.23 0.06 -31.17
C THR A 392 17.06 -1.11 -30.66
N THR A 393 17.09 -2.18 -31.45
CA THR A 393 18.11 -3.21 -31.32
C THR A 393 19.42 -2.57 -31.81
N PRO A 394 20.48 -2.45 -30.99
CA PRO A 394 21.79 -2.13 -31.54
C PRO A 394 22.22 -3.35 -32.35
N ALA A 395 22.05 -3.29 -33.66
CA ALA A 395 22.69 -4.22 -34.57
C ALA A 395 24.21 -3.95 -34.51
N ARG A 396 24.95 -4.67 -33.65
CA ARG A 396 26.40 -4.83 -33.85
C ARG A 396 27.00 -6.07 -33.18
N SER A 397 27.51 -6.91 -34.09
CA SER A 397 28.56 -7.94 -33.98
C SER A 397 28.34 -9.17 -33.10
N ARG A 398 27.65 -10.15 -33.68
CA ARG A 398 28.18 -11.54 -33.72
C ARG A 398 29.45 -11.55 -34.59
N ARG A 399 30.59 -11.11 -34.06
CA ARG A 399 31.92 -11.50 -34.57
C ARG A 399 32.74 -11.97 -33.39
N GLY A 400 33.42 -13.11 -33.59
CA GLY A 400 33.92 -13.96 -32.54
C GLY A 400 34.81 -13.25 -31.52
N TRP A 401 34.50 -13.45 -30.25
CA TRP A 401 35.42 -13.21 -29.16
C TRP A 401 36.42 -14.37 -29.16
N ARG A 402 37.48 -14.24 -29.98
CA ARG A 402 38.71 -14.97 -29.73
C ARG A 402 39.24 -14.50 -28.38
N GLN A 403 39.55 -15.46 -27.51
CA GLN A 403 40.20 -15.23 -26.23
C GLN A 403 41.46 -14.36 -26.44
N SER A 404 41.47 -13.18 -25.83
CA SER A 404 42.71 -12.48 -25.51
C SER A 404 42.82 -12.45 -23.99
N PRO A 405 43.91 -12.96 -23.40
CA PRO A 405 44.07 -12.96 -21.95
C PRO A 405 44.36 -11.53 -21.51
N LEU A 406 43.54 -10.99 -20.61
CA LEU A 406 43.90 -9.79 -19.86
C LEU A 406 45.02 -10.14 -18.88
N PRO A 407 46.03 -9.26 -18.70
CA PRO A 407 47.17 -9.55 -17.85
C PRO A 407 46.75 -9.53 -16.39
N THR A 408 46.98 -10.66 -15.71
CA THR A 408 46.92 -10.77 -14.25
C THR A 408 48.09 -9.98 -13.69
N THR A 409 47.88 -8.71 -13.35
CA THR A 409 48.82 -7.99 -12.47
C THR A 409 48.07 -7.60 -11.21
N ALA A 410 48.44 -8.29 -10.15
CA ALA A 410 48.00 -8.04 -8.79
C ALA A 410 48.33 -6.58 -8.42
N ILE A 411 47.30 -5.83 -8.02
CA ILE A 411 47.50 -4.60 -7.25
C ILE A 411 47.26 -4.98 -5.79
N THR A 412 48.30 -5.54 -5.18
CA THR A 412 48.48 -5.51 -3.73
C THR A 412 49.35 -4.31 -3.37
N SER A 413 48.99 -3.68 -2.25
CA SER A 413 49.78 -2.75 -1.43
C SER A 413 50.08 -1.35 -1.98
N ASN A 414 49.49 -0.34 -1.32
CA ASN A 414 50.17 0.70 -0.54
C ASN A 414 49.53 2.09 -0.73
N ILE A 415 48.72 2.49 0.25
CA ILE A 415 48.71 3.81 0.90
C ILE A 415 48.16 3.50 2.31
N GLY A 416 48.89 3.63 3.42
CA GLY A 416 49.70 4.77 3.82
C GLY A 416 48.90 5.53 4.88
#